data_AF-A0A0H5DNP0-F1
#
_entry.id   AF-A0A0H5DNP0-F1
#
_cell.length_a   1.000
_cell.length_b   1.000
_cell.length_c   1.000
_cell.angle_alpha   90.00
_cell.angle_beta   90.00
_cell.angle_gamma   90.00
#
_symmetry.space_group_name_H-M   'P 1'
#
loop_
_entity.id
_entity.type
_entity.pdbx_description
1 polymer ?
#
loop_
_entity_poly.entity_id
_entity_poly.type
_entity_poly.pdbx_seq_one_letter_code
_entity_poly.pdbx_strand_id
1 'polypeptide(L)'
;MIFRNGQRIGRRCLTLIEMLIVIAVLSFVGSLVAFGIHAARQKQLFLSEAEEVLKAARMAQDLLLILDADTTLKFQADEEGILYWISVEGGKADSFMRNLNKKRRLKSIHVVEFDDGMADREEGQLSLHFLSSGSSLPKGILRISTALSSKEDSALSRYIAFSGYPSYIRSVSTMEEARSIIEEDNEGGELVVRMMQEEVAQLSQRGTAVEGKSESKKPDEKNSP
;
A
#
# COMPACT_ATOMS: atom_id res chain seq x y z
N MET A 1 -37.84 6.87 -84.16
CA MET A 1 -37.25 7.65 -83.04
C MET A 1 -37.24 6.76 -81.81
N ILE A 2 -36.09 6.21 -81.44
CA ILE A 2 -35.93 5.32 -80.29
C ILE A 2 -35.08 6.05 -79.25
N PHE A 3 -35.70 6.54 -78.18
CA PHE A 3 -34.98 7.12 -77.04
C PHE A 3 -34.55 5.99 -76.09
N ARG A 4 -33.23 5.74 -76.06
CA ARG A 4 -32.54 4.90 -75.08
C ARG A 4 -32.65 5.54 -73.68
N ASN A 5 -33.46 4.97 -72.79
CA ASN A 5 -33.44 5.24 -71.35
C ASN A 5 -33.12 3.94 -70.62
N GLY A 6 -31.86 3.73 -70.19
CA GLY A 6 -31.51 2.47 -69.55
C GLY A 6 -30.12 2.34 -68.92
N GLN A 7 -29.47 3.42 -68.45
CA GLN A 7 -28.10 3.31 -67.91
C GLN A 7 -27.73 4.20 -66.70
N ARG A 8 -28.68 4.71 -65.91
CA ARG A 8 -28.32 5.57 -64.75
C ARG A 8 -28.44 4.91 -63.36
N ILE A 9 -28.97 3.70 -63.24
CA ILE A 9 -29.26 3.06 -61.94
C ILE A 9 -28.01 2.35 -61.35
N GLY A 10 -27.14 1.78 -62.20
CA GLY A 10 -25.99 0.98 -61.73
C GLY A 10 -24.89 1.75 -60.99
N ARG A 11 -24.69 3.05 -61.27
CA ARG A 11 -23.65 3.86 -60.61
C ARG A 11 -24.03 4.28 -59.18
N ARG A 12 -25.33 4.43 -58.88
CA ARG A 12 -25.80 4.87 -57.56
C ARG A 12 -25.77 3.76 -56.50
N CYS A 13 -26.02 2.51 -56.90
CA CYS A 13 -25.89 1.37 -55.98
C CYS A 13 -24.43 1.09 -55.62
N LEU A 14 -23.50 1.28 -56.55
CA LEU A 14 -22.06 1.17 -56.27
C LEU A 14 -21.59 2.19 -55.22
N THR A 15 -22.03 3.46 -55.33
CA THR A 15 -21.69 4.49 -54.32
C THR A 15 -22.34 4.23 -52.97
N LEU A 16 -23.52 3.59 -52.92
CA LEU A 16 -24.17 3.23 -51.66
C LEU A 16 -23.46 2.07 -50.96
N ILE A 17 -23.05 1.04 -51.73
CA ILE A 17 -22.29 -0.10 -51.19
C ILE A 17 -20.93 0.39 -50.66
N GLU A 18 -20.24 1.26 -51.40
CA GLU A 18 -18.96 1.84 -50.98
C GLU A 18 -19.10 2.60 -49.65
N MET A 19 -20.13 3.44 -49.50
CA MET A 19 -20.40 4.15 -48.25
C MET A 19 -20.73 3.19 -47.10
N LEU A 20 -21.46 2.10 -47.36
CA LEU A 20 -21.78 1.09 -46.36
C LEU A 20 -20.52 0.34 -45.89
N ILE A 21 -19.62 -0.01 -46.82
CA ILE A 21 -18.32 -0.61 -46.51
C ILE A 21 -17.48 0.33 -45.65
N VAL A 22 -17.42 1.62 -46.00
CA VAL A 22 -16.67 2.62 -45.22
C VAL A 22 -17.21 2.71 -43.79
N ILE A 23 -18.53 2.81 -43.62
CA ILE A 23 -19.16 2.86 -42.28
C ILE A 23 -18.88 1.57 -41.50
N ALA A 24 -18.92 0.41 -42.15
CA ALA A 24 -18.64 -0.88 -41.50
C ALA A 24 -17.19 -0.95 -41.00
N VAL A 25 -16.22 -0.54 -41.83
CA VAL A 25 -14.80 -0.50 -41.44
C VAL A 25 -14.57 0.50 -40.31
N LEU A 26 -15.15 1.70 -40.39
CA LEU A 26 -15.03 2.70 -39.33
C LEU A 26 -15.64 2.23 -38.01
N SER A 27 -16.80 1.56 -38.05
CA SER A 27 -17.46 1.01 -36.87
C SER A 27 -16.65 -0.12 -36.23
N PHE A 28 -16.05 -0.98 -37.06
CA PHE A 28 -15.18 -2.05 -36.59
C PHE A 28 -13.94 -1.51 -35.87
N VAL A 29 -13.24 -0.55 -36.49
CA VAL A 29 -12.06 0.10 -35.88
C VAL A 29 -12.46 0.84 -34.61
N GLY A 30 -13.57 1.59 -34.62
CA GLY A 30 -14.07 2.30 -33.44
C GLY A 30 -14.37 1.36 -32.27
N SER A 31 -14.89 0.17 -32.55
CA SER A 31 -15.18 -0.84 -31.53
C SER A 31 -13.89 -1.34 -30.85
N LEU A 32 -12.85 -1.65 -31.62
CA LEU A 32 -11.55 -2.09 -31.08
C LEU A 32 -10.92 -1.04 -30.15
N VAL A 33 -11.00 0.24 -30.53
CA VAL A 33 -10.49 1.34 -29.71
C VAL A 33 -11.28 1.47 -28.41
N ALA A 34 -12.61 1.35 -28.46
CA ALA A 34 -13.46 1.43 -27.27
C ALA A 34 -13.12 0.35 -26.23
N PHE A 35 -12.86 -0.89 -26.67
CA PHE A 35 -12.42 -1.97 -25.77
C PHE A 35 -11.09 -1.64 -25.07
N GLY A 36 -10.12 -1.08 -25.79
CA GLY A 36 -8.83 -0.68 -25.21
C GLY A 36 -8.96 0.41 -24.15
N ILE A 37 -9.81 1.42 -24.40
CA ILE A 37 -10.06 2.51 -23.44
C ILE A 37 -10.71 1.96 -22.16
N HIS A 38 -11.65 1.03 -22.28
CA HIS A 38 -12.33 0.46 -21.12
C HIS A 38 -11.35 -0.31 -20.22
N ALA A 39 -10.51 -1.17 -20.81
CA ALA A 39 -9.50 -1.93 -20.07
C ALA A 39 -8.46 -1.00 -19.41
N ALA A 40 -8.01 0.04 -20.13
CA ALA A 40 -7.08 1.02 -19.59
C ALA A 40 -7.69 1.81 -18.41
N ARG A 41 -8.97 2.19 -18.51
CA ARG A 41 -9.70 2.89 -17.44
C ARG A 41 -9.81 2.03 -16.19
N GLN A 42 -10.19 0.76 -16.33
CA GLN A 42 -10.28 -0.16 -15.18
C GLN A 42 -8.93 -0.33 -14.48
N LYS A 43 -7.86 -0.49 -15.27
CA LYS A 43 -6.49 -0.56 -14.73
C LYS A 43 -6.09 0.71 -13.98
N GLN A 44 -6.40 1.87 -14.53
CA GLN A 44 -6.09 3.15 -13.90
C GLN A 44 -6.86 3.34 -12.58
N LEU A 45 -8.15 2.98 -12.55
CA LEU A 45 -8.95 3.06 -11.32
C LEU A 45 -8.38 2.14 -10.23
N PHE A 46 -8.06 0.90 -10.56
CA PHE A 46 -7.42 -0.02 -9.63
C PHE A 46 -6.09 0.52 -9.10
N LEU A 47 -5.21 1.04 -9.97
CA LEU A 47 -3.93 1.60 -9.54
C LEU A 47 -4.09 2.82 -8.63
N SER A 48 -5.03 3.70 -8.95
CA SER A 48 -5.34 4.87 -8.12
C SER A 48 -5.87 4.48 -6.75
N GLU A 49 -6.75 3.48 -6.69
CA GLU A 49 -7.30 2.96 -5.43
C GLU A 49 -6.21 2.25 -4.60
N ALA A 50 -5.34 1.46 -5.23
CA ALA A 50 -4.23 0.80 -4.55
C ALA A 50 -3.22 1.83 -3.97
N GLU A 51 -2.95 2.91 -4.70
CA GLU A 51 -2.14 4.01 -4.20
C GLU A 51 -2.80 4.74 -3.02
N GLU A 52 -4.14 4.85 -3.03
CA GLU A 52 -4.89 5.42 -1.90
C GLU A 52 -4.75 4.57 -0.63
N VAL A 53 -4.82 3.24 -0.76
CA VAL A 53 -4.59 2.31 0.35
C VAL A 53 -3.16 2.40 0.87
N LEU A 54 -2.17 2.47 -0.02
CA LEU A 54 -0.76 2.66 0.36
C LEU A 54 -0.55 3.96 1.12
N LYS A 55 -1.15 5.07 0.65
CA LYS A 55 -1.10 6.36 1.35
C LYS A 55 -1.77 6.29 2.71
N ALA A 56 -2.90 5.59 2.84
CA ALA A 56 -3.57 5.40 4.12
C ALA A 56 -2.72 4.59 5.10
N ALA A 57 -2.03 3.54 4.65
CA ALA A 57 -1.11 2.75 5.48
C ALA A 57 0.08 3.60 5.96
N ARG A 58 0.69 4.38 5.07
CA ARG A 58 1.78 5.31 5.44
C ARG A 58 1.28 6.36 6.42
N MET A 59 0.12 6.95 6.16
CA MET A 59 -0.49 7.92 7.07
C MET A 59 -0.77 7.31 8.45
N ALA A 60 -1.21 6.05 8.53
CA ALA A 60 -1.42 5.39 9.82
C ALA A 60 -0.10 5.23 10.61
N GLN A 61 1.00 4.89 9.93
CA GLN A 61 2.34 4.86 10.52
C GLN A 61 2.86 6.26 10.88
N ASP A 62 2.63 7.27 10.04
CA ASP A 62 3.06 8.64 10.33
C ASP A 62 2.30 9.23 11.52
N LEU A 63 0.98 8.97 11.63
CA LEU A 63 0.17 9.37 12.78
C LEU A 63 0.69 8.71 14.05
N LEU A 64 1.06 7.44 13.98
CA LEU A 64 1.68 6.72 15.08
C LEU A 64 2.97 7.42 15.53
N LEU A 65 3.88 7.69 14.60
CA LEU A 65 5.21 8.23 14.91
C LEU A 65 5.18 9.70 15.38
N ILE A 66 4.23 10.49 14.87
CA ILE A 66 4.15 11.93 15.14
C ILE A 66 3.30 12.22 16.38
N LEU A 67 2.18 11.50 16.56
CA LEU A 67 1.22 11.76 17.62
C LEU A 67 1.34 10.80 18.81
N ASP A 68 2.20 9.78 18.71
CA ASP A 68 2.36 8.72 19.71
C ASP A 68 1.02 8.00 20.01
N ALA A 69 0.12 7.97 19.02
CA ALA A 69 -1.24 7.49 19.16
C ALA A 69 -1.43 6.17 18.42
N ASP A 70 -2.15 5.24 19.04
CA ASP A 70 -2.45 3.94 18.44
C ASP A 70 -3.41 4.11 17.27
N THR A 71 -2.98 3.70 16.07
CA THR A 71 -3.73 3.82 14.83
C THR A 71 -4.17 2.45 14.35
N THR A 72 -5.38 2.32 13.83
CA THR A 72 -5.88 1.09 13.22
C THR A 72 -6.44 1.39 11.84
N LEU A 73 -5.90 0.73 10.80
CA LEU A 73 -6.44 0.77 9.45
C LEU A 73 -7.41 -0.41 9.28
N LYS A 74 -8.70 -0.12 9.09
CA LYS A 74 -9.76 -1.13 8.98
C LYS A 74 -10.25 -1.23 7.55
N PHE A 75 -10.51 -2.45 7.11
CA PHE A 75 -11.15 -2.82 5.85
C PHE A 75 -12.38 -3.66 6.14
N GLN A 76 -13.46 -3.39 5.45
CA GLN A 76 -14.73 -4.11 5.57
C GLN A 76 -15.26 -4.37 4.17
N ALA A 77 -15.56 -5.63 3.87
CA ALA A 77 -16.23 -6.00 2.63
C ALA A 77 -17.67 -5.46 2.63
N ASP A 78 -18.09 -4.91 1.50
CA ASP A 78 -19.40 -4.31 1.25
C ASP A 78 -19.93 -4.81 -0.11
N GLU A 79 -21.23 -4.70 -0.36
CA GLU A 79 -21.84 -5.18 -1.63
C GLU A 79 -21.29 -4.44 -2.86
N GLU A 80 -20.88 -3.19 -2.68
CA GLU A 80 -20.35 -2.32 -3.73
C GLU A 80 -18.81 -2.25 -3.80
N GLY A 81 -18.09 -3.07 -3.01
CA GLY A 81 -16.63 -3.09 -2.97
C GLY A 81 -16.07 -3.18 -1.55
N ILE A 82 -14.98 -2.48 -1.27
CA ILE A 82 -14.36 -2.49 0.06
C ILE A 82 -14.41 -1.11 0.69
N LEU A 83 -14.93 -1.03 1.91
CA LEU A 83 -14.86 0.16 2.74
C LEU A 83 -13.58 0.13 3.57
N TYR A 84 -12.88 1.25 3.64
CA TYR A 84 -11.75 1.41 4.55
C TYR A 84 -11.78 2.74 5.29
N TRP A 85 -11.19 2.76 6.49
CA TRP A 85 -11.03 3.97 7.29
C TRP A 85 -9.87 3.78 8.28
N ILE A 86 -9.30 4.90 8.71
CA ILE A 86 -8.31 4.94 9.79
C ILE A 86 -9.06 5.29 11.06
N SER A 87 -8.83 4.54 12.13
CA SER A 87 -9.32 4.81 13.48
C SER A 87 -8.12 5.11 14.35
N VAL A 88 -8.18 6.15 15.18
CA VAL A 88 -7.08 6.47 16.11
C VAL A 88 -7.62 6.45 17.54
N GLU A 89 -6.91 5.75 18.41
CA GLU A 89 -7.20 5.62 19.82
C GLU A 89 -6.31 6.61 20.63
N GLY A 90 -6.85 7.15 21.72
CA GLY A 90 -6.05 7.95 22.67
C GLY A 90 -5.87 9.46 22.39
N GLY A 91 -6.26 9.98 21.23
CA GLY A 91 -6.18 11.42 20.93
C GLY A 91 -7.38 12.23 21.43
N LYS A 92 -7.16 13.43 22.00
CA LYS A 92 -8.24 14.43 22.17
C LYS A 92 -8.92 14.61 20.81
N ALA A 93 -10.26 14.50 20.77
CA ALA A 93 -11.07 14.51 19.56
C ALA A 93 -10.95 15.84 18.79
N ASP A 94 -9.83 16.02 18.10
CA ASP A 94 -9.57 17.17 17.27
C ASP A 94 -10.37 17.02 15.97
N SER A 95 -10.78 18.16 15.42
CA SER A 95 -11.49 18.25 14.13
C SER A 95 -10.77 17.49 13.00
N PHE A 96 -9.44 17.41 13.08
CA PHE A 96 -8.58 16.62 12.22
C PHE A 96 -8.89 15.11 12.27
N MET A 97 -9.07 14.55 13.47
CA MET A 97 -9.33 13.11 13.69
C MET A 97 -10.69 12.68 13.12
N ARG A 98 -11.67 13.58 13.14
CA ARG A 98 -13.01 13.32 12.55
C ARG A 98 -12.95 13.15 11.04
N ASN A 99 -12.05 13.87 10.36
CA ASN A 99 -11.87 13.75 8.91
C ASN A 99 -11.15 12.45 8.52
N LEU A 100 -10.29 11.93 9.40
CA LEU A 100 -9.58 10.65 9.22
C LEU A 100 -10.50 9.43 9.37
N ASN A 101 -11.47 9.49 10.28
CA ASN A 101 -12.44 8.43 10.53
C ASN A 101 -13.52 8.29 9.42
N LYS A 102 -13.46 9.11 8.35
CA LYS A 102 -14.43 9.03 7.26
C LYS A 102 -14.20 7.79 6.42
N LYS A 103 -15.21 6.91 6.37
CA LYS A 103 -15.21 5.73 5.50
C LYS A 103 -15.08 6.13 4.03
N ARG A 104 -14.15 5.48 3.33
CA ARG A 104 -13.94 5.62 1.89
C ARG A 104 -14.18 4.27 1.22
N ARG A 105 -14.71 4.29 0.00
CA ARG A 105 -15.08 3.08 -0.75
C ARG A 105 -14.12 2.89 -1.92
N LEU A 106 -13.55 1.69 -1.99
CA LEU A 106 -12.76 1.18 -3.10
C LEU A 106 -13.70 0.37 -3.99
N LYS A 107 -13.92 0.80 -5.23
CA LYS A 107 -14.91 0.21 -6.14
C LYS A 107 -14.30 -0.83 -7.07
N SER A 108 -13.00 -0.70 -7.33
CA SER A 108 -12.25 -1.54 -8.25
C SER A 108 -11.58 -2.70 -7.51
N ILE A 109 -11.26 -2.49 -6.23
CA ILE A 109 -10.70 -3.51 -5.34
C ILE A 109 -11.85 -4.30 -4.70
N HIS A 110 -11.82 -5.62 -4.88
CA HIS A 110 -12.81 -6.54 -4.29
C HIS A 110 -12.21 -7.45 -3.23
N VAL A 111 -10.88 -7.55 -3.18
CA VAL A 111 -10.19 -8.48 -2.28
C VAL A 111 -9.04 -7.76 -1.61
N VAL A 112 -9.03 -7.82 -0.28
CA VAL A 112 -7.93 -7.35 0.56
C VAL A 112 -7.62 -8.48 1.54
N GLU A 113 -6.40 -8.99 1.46
CA GLU A 113 -5.92 -10.13 2.26
C GLU A 113 -4.58 -9.75 2.89
N PHE A 114 -4.36 -10.08 4.15
CA PHE A 114 -3.10 -9.80 4.83
C PHE A 114 -2.39 -11.07 5.25
N ASP A 115 -1.33 -11.43 4.54
CA ASP A 115 -0.50 -12.59 4.83
C ASP A 115 0.56 -12.23 5.89
N ASP A 116 0.26 -12.53 7.15
CA ASP A 116 1.11 -12.33 8.33
C ASP A 116 1.64 -13.64 8.93
N GLY A 117 1.34 -14.77 8.30
CA GLY A 117 1.65 -16.09 8.83
C GLY A 117 0.80 -16.52 10.02
N MET A 118 -0.20 -15.73 10.44
CA MET A 118 -1.14 -16.04 11.52
C MET A 118 -2.53 -16.31 10.91
N ALA A 119 -3.11 -17.47 11.22
CA ALA A 119 -4.26 -18.01 10.49
C ALA A 119 -5.64 -17.50 10.97
N ASP A 120 -5.69 -16.62 11.99
CA ASP A 120 -6.95 -16.18 12.59
C ASP A 120 -7.44 -14.88 11.93
N ARG A 121 -8.21 -15.04 10.85
CA ARG A 121 -8.92 -13.94 10.19
C ARG A 121 -10.40 -14.01 10.49
N GLU A 122 -10.98 -12.91 10.95
CA GLU A 122 -12.44 -12.73 10.98
C GLU A 122 -12.95 -12.59 9.53
N GLU A 123 -13.98 -13.36 9.16
CA GLU A 123 -14.52 -13.33 7.79
C GLU A 123 -15.07 -11.94 7.45
N GLY A 124 -14.54 -11.34 6.38
CA GLY A 124 -15.06 -10.09 5.80
C GLY A 124 -14.56 -8.78 6.45
N GLN A 125 -13.73 -8.85 7.49
CA GLN A 125 -13.12 -7.68 8.11
C GLN A 125 -11.62 -7.89 8.34
N LEU A 126 -10.81 -6.91 7.92
CA LEU A 126 -9.37 -6.89 8.17
C LEU A 126 -9.01 -5.62 8.93
N SER A 127 -8.25 -5.75 10.00
CA SER A 127 -7.75 -4.60 10.78
C SER A 127 -6.23 -4.70 10.93
N LEU A 128 -5.51 -3.64 10.54
CA LEU A 128 -4.07 -3.51 10.74
C LEU A 128 -3.83 -2.53 11.87
N HIS A 129 -3.22 -3.00 12.96
CA HIS A 129 -2.96 -2.22 14.17
C HIS A 129 -1.53 -1.67 14.16
N PHE A 130 -1.40 -0.36 14.38
CA PHE A 130 -0.16 0.40 14.48
C PHE A 130 -0.07 0.91 15.91
N LEU A 131 0.71 0.26 16.77
CA LEU A 131 0.72 0.51 18.22
C LEU A 131 2.00 1.22 18.68
N SER A 132 1.90 2.24 19.53
CA SER A 132 3.01 3.15 19.90
C SER A 132 3.84 2.63 21.05
N SER A 133 3.20 1.90 21.96
CA SER A 133 3.76 1.40 23.23
C SER A 133 4.71 0.19 23.08
N GLY A 134 5.29 -0.03 21.90
CA GLY A 134 6.19 -1.16 21.63
C GLY A 134 5.47 -2.49 21.35
N SER A 135 4.15 -2.47 21.16
CA SER A 135 3.30 -3.66 20.97
C SER A 135 3.23 -4.16 19.52
N SER A 136 4.25 -3.89 18.70
CA SER A 136 4.43 -4.30 17.29
C SER A 136 3.65 -3.52 16.23
N LEU A 137 4.37 -3.24 15.13
CA LEU A 137 3.81 -2.80 13.85
C LEU A 137 3.40 -4.03 13.04
N PRO A 138 2.45 -3.90 12.10
CA PRO A 138 2.05 -5.03 11.29
C PRO A 138 3.26 -5.56 10.51
N LYS A 139 3.43 -6.89 10.49
CA LYS A 139 4.45 -7.58 9.72
C LYS A 139 3.75 -8.55 8.77
N GLY A 140 3.99 -8.42 7.48
CA GLY A 140 3.31 -9.24 6.49
C GLY A 140 3.10 -8.53 5.16
N ILE A 141 2.31 -9.17 4.29
CA ILE A 141 2.04 -8.67 2.94
C ILE A 141 0.54 -8.46 2.80
N LEU A 142 0.13 -7.22 2.54
CA LEU A 142 -1.24 -6.90 2.17
C LEU A 142 -1.40 -7.07 0.66
N ARG A 143 -2.14 -8.09 0.26
CA ARG A 143 -2.58 -8.30 -1.12
C ARG A 143 -3.87 -7.55 -1.37
N ILE A 144 -3.90 -6.80 -2.46
CA ILE A 144 -5.03 -6.03 -2.94
C ILE A 144 -5.32 -6.51 -4.37
N SER A 145 -6.54 -6.95 -4.64
CA SER A 145 -6.88 -7.56 -5.93
C SER A 145 -8.29 -7.22 -6.42
N THR A 146 -8.47 -7.24 -7.75
CA THR A 146 -9.79 -7.14 -8.40
C THR A 146 -10.56 -8.46 -8.33
N ALA A 147 -9.90 -9.59 -8.07
CA ALA A 147 -10.47 -10.93 -8.03
C ALA A 147 -9.89 -11.79 -6.89
N LEU A 148 -10.64 -12.81 -6.46
CA LEU A 148 -10.24 -13.74 -5.38
C LEU A 148 -8.95 -14.49 -5.74
N SER A 149 -8.90 -15.03 -6.95
CA SER A 149 -7.75 -15.81 -7.42
C SER A 149 -6.81 -14.95 -8.26
N SER A 150 -5.51 -15.00 -7.95
CA SER A 150 -4.46 -14.42 -8.78
C SER A 150 -4.25 -15.17 -10.11
N LYS A 151 -4.88 -16.34 -10.27
CA LYS A 151 -4.80 -17.17 -11.48
C LYS A 151 -5.83 -16.80 -12.55
N GLU A 152 -6.72 -15.86 -12.28
CA GLU A 152 -7.61 -15.33 -13.32
C GLU A 152 -6.81 -14.40 -14.24
N ASP A 153 -6.73 -14.71 -15.53
CA ASP A 153 -5.90 -14.00 -16.54
C ASP A 153 -6.16 -12.49 -16.65
N SER A 154 -7.22 -11.97 -16.02
CA SER A 154 -7.56 -10.54 -16.00
C SER A 154 -7.49 -9.89 -14.62
N ALA A 155 -7.08 -10.63 -13.58
CA ALA A 155 -7.00 -10.11 -12.23
C ALA A 155 -5.83 -9.13 -12.09
N LEU A 156 -6.11 -7.91 -11.67
CA LEU A 156 -5.08 -6.97 -11.27
C LEU A 156 -4.80 -7.18 -9.79
N SER A 157 -3.52 -7.34 -9.44
CA SER A 157 -3.08 -7.51 -8.05
C SER A 157 -1.94 -6.56 -7.73
N ARG A 158 -1.91 -6.11 -6.47
CA ARG A 158 -0.83 -5.31 -5.87
C ARG A 158 -0.54 -5.85 -4.48
N TYR A 159 0.72 -5.77 -4.09
CA TYR A 159 1.21 -6.25 -2.81
C TYR A 159 1.87 -5.10 -2.07
N ILE A 160 1.49 -4.88 -0.82
CA ILE A 160 2.07 -3.87 0.07
C ILE A 160 2.82 -4.60 1.18
N ALA A 161 4.12 -4.33 1.27
CA ALA A 161 5.01 -4.99 2.22
C ALA A 161 5.08 -4.21 3.55
N PHE A 162 4.90 -4.93 4.65
CA PHE A 162 5.05 -4.42 6.01
C PHE A 162 6.15 -5.20 6.74
N SER A 163 7.17 -4.48 7.18
CA SER A 163 8.40 -5.05 7.77
C SER A 163 8.28 -5.37 9.26
N GLY A 164 7.24 -4.87 9.94
CA GLY A 164 7.06 -5.02 11.39
C GLY A 164 7.80 -4.00 12.24
N TYR A 165 8.45 -3.01 11.63
CA TYR A 165 9.08 -1.87 12.31
C TYR A 165 8.91 -0.59 11.46
N PRO A 166 9.23 0.61 11.98
CA PRO A 166 9.06 1.85 11.22
C PRO A 166 10.01 1.89 10.02
N SER A 167 9.54 1.41 8.86
CA SER A 167 10.25 1.52 7.58
C SER A 167 9.34 2.14 6.52
N TYR A 168 9.91 2.47 5.37
CA TYR A 168 9.12 3.01 4.27
C TYR A 168 8.25 1.90 3.66
N ILE A 169 6.93 2.01 3.83
CA ILE A 169 5.97 1.05 3.27
C ILE A 169 5.99 1.14 1.74
N ARG A 170 6.28 0.02 1.06
CA ARG A 170 6.41 -0.08 -0.41
C ARG A 170 5.28 -0.92 -1.00
N SER A 171 4.84 -0.56 -2.21
CA SER A 171 3.92 -1.36 -3.02
C SER A 171 4.62 -1.92 -4.26
N VAL A 172 4.41 -3.19 -4.54
CA VAL A 172 5.01 -3.91 -5.67
C VAL A 172 3.97 -4.69 -6.46
N SER A 173 4.37 -5.24 -7.61
CA SER A 173 3.47 -5.93 -8.54
C SER A 173 3.40 -7.44 -8.27
N THR A 174 4.44 -8.01 -7.67
CA THR A 174 4.57 -9.45 -7.45
C THR A 174 4.71 -9.77 -5.96
N MET A 175 4.34 -10.99 -5.58
CA MET A 175 4.42 -11.43 -4.18
C MET A 175 5.87 -11.69 -3.77
N GLU A 176 6.68 -12.17 -4.72
CA GLU A 176 8.09 -12.46 -4.56
C GLU A 176 8.88 -11.18 -4.25
N GLU A 177 8.65 -10.09 -5.01
CA GLU A 177 9.26 -8.78 -4.71
C GLU A 177 8.87 -8.27 -3.31
N ALA A 178 7.61 -8.49 -2.90
CA ALA A 178 7.14 -8.05 -1.59
C ALA A 178 7.85 -8.81 -0.46
N ARG A 179 8.10 -10.10 -0.65
CA ARG A 179 8.86 -10.93 0.30
C ARG A 179 10.32 -10.49 0.38
N SER A 180 10.97 -10.27 -0.76
CA SER A 180 12.36 -9.79 -0.79
C SER A 180 12.52 -8.45 -0.07
N ILE A 181 11.56 -7.53 -0.22
CA ILE A 181 11.59 -6.25 0.51
C ILE A 181 11.55 -6.48 2.03
N ILE A 182 10.72 -7.39 2.52
CA ILE A 182 10.62 -7.69 3.95
C ILE A 182 11.92 -8.35 4.47
N GLU A 183 12.54 -9.21 3.67
CA GLU A 183 13.81 -9.86 3.99
C GLU A 183 14.96 -8.82 4.06
N GLU A 184 15.11 -7.97 3.04
CA GLU A 184 16.10 -6.89 3.01
C GLU A 184 15.94 -5.93 4.20
N ASP A 185 14.70 -5.55 4.51
CA ASP A 185 14.36 -4.70 5.64
C ASP A 185 14.80 -5.38 6.97
N ASN A 186 14.46 -6.66 7.18
CA ASN A 186 14.87 -7.39 8.39
C ASN A 186 16.40 -7.47 8.55
N GLU A 187 17.14 -7.76 7.49
CA GLU A 187 18.62 -7.81 7.52
C GLU A 187 19.23 -6.45 7.89
N GLY A 188 18.69 -5.37 7.30
CA GLY A 188 19.09 -4.01 7.66
C GLY A 188 18.81 -3.67 9.12
N GLY A 189 17.65 -4.08 9.63
CA GLY A 189 17.27 -3.91 11.03
C GLY A 189 18.22 -4.63 12.00
N GLU A 190 18.57 -5.88 11.72
CA GLU A 190 19.51 -6.65 12.56
C GLU A 190 20.89 -6.02 12.63
N LEU A 191 21.39 -5.49 11.51
CA LEU A 191 22.70 -4.83 11.45
C LEU A 191 22.73 -3.59 12.37
N VAL A 192 21.68 -2.77 12.34
CA VAL A 192 21.57 -1.56 13.18
C VAL A 192 21.52 -1.94 14.66
N VAL A 193 20.74 -2.96 15.02
CA VAL A 193 20.66 -3.44 16.40
C VAL A 193 22.03 -3.91 16.92
N ARG A 194 22.79 -4.64 16.09
CA ARG A 194 24.16 -5.07 16.45
C ARG A 194 25.09 -3.88 16.66
N MET A 195 25.07 -2.90 15.77
CA MET A 195 25.90 -1.68 15.90
C MET A 195 25.56 -0.89 17.17
N MET A 196 24.27 -0.74 17.50
CA MET A 196 23.85 -0.08 18.74
C MET A 196 24.28 -0.85 19.99
N GLN A 197 24.19 -2.18 19.98
CA GLN A 197 24.65 -3.01 21.10
C GLN A 197 26.17 -2.86 21.32
N GLU A 198 26.95 -2.81 20.24
CA GLU A 198 28.39 -2.56 20.31
C GLU A 198 28.70 -1.17 20.87
N GLU A 199 27.98 -0.13 20.44
CA GLU A 199 28.18 1.24 20.92
C GLU A 199 27.79 1.38 22.40
N VAL A 200 26.68 0.79 22.83
CA VAL A 200 26.25 0.76 24.24
C VAL A 200 27.29 0.02 25.09
N ALA A 201 27.82 -1.11 24.61
CA ALA A 201 28.87 -1.85 25.31
C ALA A 201 30.16 -1.01 25.47
N GLN A 202 30.56 -0.27 24.44
CA GLN A 202 31.72 0.62 24.49
C GLN A 202 31.51 1.80 25.46
N LEU A 203 30.32 2.40 25.48
CA LEU A 203 29.98 3.48 26.40
C LEU A 203 29.95 3.02 27.87
N SER A 204 29.42 1.81 28.13
CA SER A 204 29.42 1.20 29.46
C SER A 204 30.84 0.93 29.98
N GLN A 205 31.77 0.51 29.12
CA GLN A 205 33.18 0.34 29.47
C GLN A 205 33.92 1.68 29.70
N ARG A 206 33.48 2.76 29.04
CA ARG A 206 34.02 4.11 29.24
C ARG A 206 33.56 4.74 30.56
N GLY A 207 32.33 4.48 30.98
CA GLY A 207 31.78 4.98 32.27
C GLY A 207 32.52 4.40 33.48
N THR A 208 32.84 3.11 33.47
CA THR A 208 33.57 2.44 34.57
C THR A 208 35.04 2.85 34.68
N ALA A 209 35.66 3.34 33.60
CA ALA A 209 37.04 3.84 33.61
C ALA A 209 37.20 5.24 34.24
N VAL A 210 36.11 6.03 34.35
CA VAL A 210 36.14 7.40 34.91
C VAL A 210 35.91 7.40 36.42
N GLU A 211 35.12 6.46 36.97
CA GLU A 211 34.93 6.36 38.43
C GLU A 211 36.15 5.80 39.18
N GLY A 212 37.03 5.04 38.52
CA GLY A 212 38.24 4.47 39.14
C GLY A 212 39.41 5.44 39.36
N LYS A 213 39.30 6.72 38.96
CA LYS A 213 40.38 7.73 39.13
C LYS A 213 40.13 8.79 40.21
N SER A 214 39.01 8.71 40.92
CA SER A 214 38.59 9.73 41.90
C SER A 214 38.96 9.43 43.36
N GLU A 215 39.49 8.23 43.67
CA GLU A 215 39.86 7.82 45.03
C GLU A 215 41.39 7.64 45.16
N SER A 216 42.15 8.73 45.21
CA SER A 216 43.51 8.73 45.79
C SER A 216 44.03 10.16 45.97
N LYS A 217 43.48 10.91 46.94
CA LYS A 217 44.20 12.00 47.60
C LYS A 217 43.68 12.16 49.04
N LYS A 218 44.20 11.33 49.93
CA LYS A 218 44.21 11.61 51.38
C LYS A 218 45.18 12.77 51.63
N PRO A 219 44.81 13.83 52.35
CA PRO A 219 45.78 14.78 52.89
C PRO A 219 46.38 14.20 54.18
N ASP A 220 47.71 14.20 54.25
CA ASP A 220 48.50 13.87 55.43
C ASP A 220 48.20 14.83 56.58
N GLU A 221 47.65 14.26 57.66
CA GLU A 221 47.46 14.91 58.95
C GLU A 221 48.79 14.88 59.71
N LYS A 222 49.56 15.98 59.66
CA LYS A 222 50.74 16.17 60.51
C LYS A 222 50.32 16.64 61.90
N ASN A 223 50.31 15.69 62.82
CA ASN A 223 50.47 15.90 64.26
C ASN A 223 51.87 16.45 64.56
N SER A 224 51.99 17.46 65.42
CA SER A 224 52.98 17.55 66.50
C SER A 224 52.87 18.89 67.28
N PRO A 225 53.35 18.91 68.54
CA PRO A 225 52.73 19.59 69.71
C PRO A 225 53.06 21.07 69.89
#